data_AF-A0A244CQR8-F1
#
_entry.id   AF-A0A244CQR8-F1
#
_cell.length_a   1.000
_cell.length_b   1.000
_cell.length_c   1.000
_cell.angle_alpha   90.00
_cell.angle_beta   90.00
_cell.angle_gamma   90.00
#
_symmetry.space_group_name_H-M   'P 1'
#
loop_
_entity.id
_entity.type
_entity.pdbx_description
1 polymer ?
#
loop_
_entity_poly.entity_id
_entity_poly.type
_entity_poly.pdbx_seq_one_letter_code
_entity_poly.pdbx_strand_id
1 'polypeptide(L)' 'MNINATLFGELFAALFAVAILIMGPLCFYLGKRKTDSPFICGFVGFISTFFLPLGLIFLAILALKADKPTEKLSTPAS' A
#
# COMPACT_ATOMS: atom_id res chain seq x y z
N MET A 1 27.27 6.05 26.50
CA MET A 1 25.86 5.71 26.15
C MET A 1 25.81 4.23 25.82
N ASN A 2 24.90 3.48 26.46
CA ASN A 2 24.74 2.03 26.23
C ASN A 2 23.44 1.82 25.45
N ILE A 3 23.53 1.92 24.12
CA ILE A 3 22.39 1.66 23.25
C ILE A 3 22.26 0.14 23.18
N ASN A 4 21.22 -0.40 23.82
CA ASN A 4 20.89 -1.82 23.72
C ASN A 4 20.51 -2.14 22.27
N ALA A 5 21.45 -2.72 21.53
CA ALA A 5 21.26 -3.14 20.15
C ALA A 5 20.06 -4.10 19.99
N THR A 6 19.81 -4.93 21.01
CA THR A 6 18.65 -5.84 21.07
C THR A 6 17.34 -5.07 21.06
N LEU A 7 17.21 -4.04 21.91
CA LEU A 7 16.00 -3.22 21.99
C LEU A 7 15.77 -2.43 20.69
N PHE A 8 16.85 -1.96 20.06
CA PHE A 8 16.77 -1.28 18.78
C PHE A 8 16.30 -2.19 17.65
N GLY A 9 16.83 -3.42 17.58
CA GLY A 9 16.41 -4.42 16.61
C GLY A 9 14.96 -4.86 16.79
N GLU A 10 14.51 -5.02 18.04
CA GLU A 10 13.13 -5.39 18.37
C GLU A 10 12.13 -4.30 17.97
N LEU A 11 12.44 -3.03 18.26
CA LEU A 11 11.60 -1.91 17.85
C LEU A 11 11.50 -1.79 16.32
N PHE A 12 12.63 -1.98 15.61
CA PHE A 12 12.65 -1.94 14.15
C PHE A 12 11.85 -3.09 13.54
N ALA A 13 12.02 -4.31 14.06
CA ALA A 13 11.27 -5.49 13.62
C ALA A 13 9.76 -5.35 13.89
N ALA A 14 9.37 -4.82 15.05
CA ALA A 14 7.97 -4.55 15.38
C ALA A 14 7.34 -3.55 14.41
N LEU A 15 8.04 -2.45 14.11
CA LEU A 15 7.57 -1.43 13.16
C LEU A 15 7.42 -2.01 11.74
N PHE A 16 8.39 -2.82 11.31
CA PHE A 16 8.38 -3.47 10.00
C PHE A 16 7.25 -4.50 9.87
N ALA A 17 7.00 -5.29 10.92
CA ALA A 17 5.90 -6.26 10.95
C ALA A 17 4.53 -5.58 10.84
N VAL A 18 4.33 -4.48 11.58
CA VAL A 18 3.11 -3.67 11.50
C VAL A 18 2.94 -3.07 10.10
N ALA A 19 4.02 -2.55 9.50
CA ALA A 19 3.98 -2.00 8.15
C ALA A 19 3.52 -3.05 7.11
N ILE A 20 4.05 -4.28 7.14
CA ILE A 20 3.64 -5.36 6.24
C ILE A 20 2.17 -5.73 6.43
N LEU A 21 1.73 -5.85 7.68
CA LEU A 21 0.36 -6.22 8.01
C LEU A 21 -0.66 -5.20 7.48
N ILE A 22 -0.31 -3.92 7.47
CA ILE A 22 -1.21 -2.84 7.02
C ILE A 22 -1.09 -2.61 5.51
N MET A 23 0.12 -2.66 4.94
CA MET A 23 0.36 -2.33 3.52
C MET A 23 -0.39 -3.23 2.55
N GLY A 24 -0.42 -4.55 2.80
CA GLY A 24 -1.15 -5.50 1.96
C GLY A 24 -2.64 -5.18 1.80
N PRO A 25 -3.44 -5.17 2.88
CA PRO A 25 -4.86 -4.85 2.79
C PRO A 25 -5.12 -3.41 2.36
N LEU A 26 -4.28 -2.44 2.74
CA LEU A 26 -4.46 -1.05 2.35
C LEU A 26 -4.22 -0.83 0.85
N CYS A 27 -3.17 -1.44 0.28
CA CYS A 27 -2.91 -1.40 -1.17
C CYS A 27 -3.99 -2.17 -1.95
N PHE A 28 -4.49 -3.29 -1.42
CA PHE A 28 -5.61 -4.01 -2.03
C PHE A 28 -6.90 -3.18 -2.03
N TYR A 29 -7.22 -2.52 -0.92
CA TYR A 29 -8.41 -1.68 -0.79
C TYR A 29 -8.35 -0.46 -1.71
N LEU A 30 -7.21 0.24 -1.74
CA LEU A 30 -6.97 1.39 -2.64
C LEU A 30 -6.95 0.96 -4.11
N GLY A 31 -6.29 -0.17 -4.41
CA GLY A 31 -6.26 -0.77 -5.74
C GLY A 31 -7.66 -1.09 -6.26
N LYS A 32 -8.56 -1.59 -5.40
CA LYS A 32 -9.94 -1.93 -5.77
C LYS A 32 -10.76 -0.73 -6.21
N ARG A 33 -10.44 0.48 -5.72
CA ARG A 33 -11.16 1.72 -6.07
C ARG A 33 -10.50 2.51 -7.19
N LYS A 34 -9.17 2.42 -7.33
CA LYS A 34 -8.36 3.32 -8.16
C LYS A 34 -7.65 2.64 -9.33
N THR A 35 -7.61 1.31 -9.41
CA THR A 35 -6.82 0.55 -10.40
C THR A 35 -7.60 -0.64 -10.97
N ASP A 36 -7.32 -1.08 -12.20
CA ASP A 36 -7.99 -2.24 -12.84
C ASP A 36 -7.52 -3.59 -12.31
N SER A 37 -6.39 -3.61 -11.60
CA SER A 37 -5.73 -4.82 -11.09
C SER A 37 -5.41 -4.72 -9.59
N PRO A 38 -6.41 -4.85 -8.70
CA PRO A 38 -6.21 -4.78 -7.23
C PRO A 38 -5.22 -5.83 -6.70
N PHE A 39 -5.19 -7.02 -7.32
CA PHE A 39 -4.24 -8.08 -6.97
C PHE A 39 -2.78 -7.68 -7.23
N ILE A 40 -2.51 -7.00 -8.34
CA ILE A 40 -1.15 -6.56 -8.69
C ILE A 40 -0.71 -5.42 -7.77
N CYS A 41 -1.62 -4.49 -7.43
CA CYS A 41 -1.34 -3.44 -6.44
C CYS A 41 -0.97 -4.01 -5.07
N GLY A 42 -1.72 -5.01 -4.58
CA GLY A 42 -1.41 -5.67 -3.30
C GLY A 42 -0.04 -6.36 -3.33
N PHE A 43 0.26 -7.07 -4.42
CA PHE A 43 1.53 -7.79 -4.58
C PHE A 43 2.74 -6.85 -4.70
N VAL A 44 2.61 -5.78 -5.51
CA VAL A 44 3.65 -4.76 -5.65
C VAL A 44 3.84 -3.98 -4.36
N GLY A 45 2.75 -3.63 -3.65
CA GLY A 45 2.83 -3.02 -2.33
C GLY A 45 3.57 -3.89 -1.32
N PHE A 46 3.26 -5.19 -1.30
CA PHE A 46 3.92 -6.17 -0.43
C PHE A 46 5.42 -6.32 -0.72
N ILE A 47 5.81 -6.45 -1.99
CA ILE A 47 7.22 -6.48 -2.40
C ILE A 47 7.90 -5.15 -2.08
N SER A 48 7.20 -4.04 -2.28
CA SER A 48 7.75 -2.71 -2.01
C SER A 48 7.96 -2.46 -0.51
N THR A 49 7.29 -3.19 0.39
CA THR A 49 7.56 -3.14 1.84
C THR A 49 8.96 -3.63 2.22
N PHE A 50 9.59 -4.48 1.39
CA PHE A 50 11.00 -4.87 1.59
C PHE A 50 11.93 -3.67 1.60
N PHE A 51 11.56 -2.64 0.83
CA PHE A 51 12.14 -1.31 0.88
C PHE A 51 11.13 -0.39 1.59
N LEU A 52 11.08 -0.45 2.93
CA LEU A 52 10.14 0.32 3.76
C LEU A 52 9.82 1.76 3.25
N PRO A 53 10.80 2.60 2.87
CA PRO A 53 10.50 3.92 2.29
C PRO A 53 9.79 3.86 0.92
N LEU A 54 10.19 2.92 0.06
CA LEU A 54 9.62 2.74 -1.27
C LEU A 54 8.16 2.27 -1.20
N GLY A 55 7.84 1.36 -0.27
CA GLY A 55 6.47 0.94 0.00
C GLY A 55 5.57 2.10 0.45
N LEU A 56 6.10 2.99 1.29
CA LEU A 56 5.38 4.19 1.74
C LEU A 56 5.12 5.16 0.58
N ILE A 57 6.11 5.36 -0.30
CA ILE A 57 5.97 6.20 -1.50
C ILE A 57 4.93 5.61 -2.45
N PHE A 58 4.97 4.31 -2.69
CA PHE A 58 4.01 3.63 -3.55
C PHE A 58 2.58 3.76 -3.02
N LEU A 59 2.39 3.58 -1.71
CA LEU A 59 1.11 3.80 -1.04
C LEU A 59 0.65 5.25 -1.21
N ALA A 60 1.53 6.24 -1.01
CA ALA A 60 1.20 7.65 -1.18
C ALA A 60 0.76 7.98 -2.62
N ILE A 61 1.46 7.44 -3.63
CA ILE A 61 1.09 7.58 -5.05
C ILE A 61 -0.29 6.96 -5.30
N LEU A 62 -0.56 5.78 -4.76
CA LEU A 62 -1.87 5.11 -4.86
C LEU A 62 -2.98 5.89 -4.15
N ALA A 63 -2.69 6.47 -2.98
CA ALA A 63 -3.63 7.27 -2.22
C ALA A 63 -3.99 8.57 -2.95
N LEU A 64 -2.99 9.21 -3.57
CA LEU A 64 -3.13 10.44 -4.36
C LEU A 64 -3.66 10.21 -5.78
N LYS A 65 -3.62 8.98 -6.29
CA LYS A 65 -4.18 8.63 -7.60
C LYS A 65 -5.68 8.93 -7.61
N ALA A 66 -6.15 9.67 -8.62
CA ALA A 66 -7.57 9.94 -8.80
C ALA A 66 -8.36 8.63 -8.97
N ASP A 67 -9.57 8.57 -8.41
CA ASP A 67 -10.48 7.45 -8.65
C ASP A 67 -10.75 7.35 -10.15
N LYS A 68 -10.87 6.12 -10.68
CA LYS A 68 -11.21 5.94 -12.09
C LYS A 68 -12.56 6.62 -12.38
N PRO A 69 -12.72 7.33 -13.51
CA PRO A 69 -14.03 7.81 -13.92
C PRO A 69 -14.91 6.57 -14.01
N THR A 70 -15.93 6.53 -13.15
CA THR A 70 -16.94 5.48 -13.23
C THR A 70 -17.65 5.73 -14.55
N GLU A 71 -17.47 4.85 -15.52
CA GLU A 71 -18.22 4.84 -16.77
C GLU A 71 -19.69 4.50 -16.45
N LYS A 72 -20.39 5.49 -15.91
CA LYS A 72 -21.84 5.53 -15.79
C LYS A 72 -22.37 6.75 -16.54
N LEU A 73 -21.85 6.96 -17.76
CA LEU A 73 -22.36 8.01 -18.64
C LEU A 73 -22.34 7.65 -20.13
N SER A 74 -22.72 6.41 -20.48
CA SER A 74 -23.27 6.14 -21.82
C SER A 74 -23.92 4.76 -21.91
N THR A 75 -25.18 4.65 -21.46
CA THR A 75 -26.16 4.04 -22.37
C THR A 75 -27.41 4.92 -22.34
N PRO A 76 -27.67 5.66 -23.43
CA PRO A 76 -28.86 6.48 -23.58
C PRO A 76 -30.10 5.58 -23.63
N ALA A 77 -31.23 6.13 -23.21
CA ALA A 77 -32.54 5.57 -23.45
C ALA A 77 -32.71 5.30 -24.96
N SER A 78 -32.86 4.03 -25.33
CA SER A 78 -33.48 3.59 -26.59
C SER A 78 -33.92 2.15 -26.44
#